data_AF-A0A644XZY3-F1
#
_entry.id   AF-A0A644XZY3-F1
#
_cell.length_a   1.000
_cell.length_b   1.000
_cell.length_c   1.000
_cell.angle_alpha   90.00
_cell.angle_beta   90.00
_cell.angle_gamma   90.00
#
_symmetry.space_group_name_H-M   'P 1'
#
loop_
_entity.id
_entity.type
_entity.pdbx_description
1 polymer ?
#
loop_
_entity_poly.entity_id
_entity_poly.type
_entity_poly.pdbx_seq_one_letter_code
_entity_poly.pdbx_strand_id
1 'polypeptide(L)'
;MKVKKIIKTIIVFIITMILVCVLFSVLSSVITGNSDKIFSRTLNYLLYIIGYGSLIHDNIILQDLFGVFGIVTISILSAYLTVNLFWRVDDVFVSSHIAIWESADEKYYASVLVGNKGKNLCKLELSFVAYDENKNYMGDLGKTFAYPLLIKNGIWKIDMPINNGFLYDVLRTIRKGRKDCMIYATFEYVDSETGQSSIKVNEYNSDHIFVSNIEDGFYNGSVCDKNLKWKQFKHIDKNMDEDFIFNNWICRNIIAFDLNQAKPINMNNIKIITNVNDVDKSFNLQADVDFSSTNNPPDFVMALLEFIRPYQDWSGYYSKGSCFQFEISGDEGISDIQLEIKDKSGAKLIDEKIIVTDVVTKHSFKLNNNKNFNAENFSEIKEICFTVFNKSCIG
;
A
#
# COMPACT_ATOMS: atom_id res chain seq x y z
N MET A 1 -26.41 -1.39 -12.97
CA MET A 1 -26.93 -0.43 -11.95
C MET A 1 -27.50 0.85 -12.58
N LYS A 2 -26.93 1.36 -13.67
CA LYS A 2 -27.34 2.58 -14.40
C LYS A 2 -28.84 2.65 -14.79
N VAL A 3 -29.39 1.60 -15.39
CA VAL A 3 -30.79 1.58 -15.86
C VAL A 3 -31.81 1.77 -14.72
N LYS A 4 -31.57 1.14 -13.56
CA LYS A 4 -32.47 1.29 -12.40
C LYS A 4 -32.49 2.72 -11.84
N LYS A 5 -31.34 3.39 -11.77
CA LYS A 5 -31.27 4.80 -11.34
C LYS A 5 -31.98 5.72 -12.33
N ILE A 6 -31.72 5.56 -13.63
CA ILE A 6 -32.37 6.35 -14.70
C ILE A 6 -33.89 6.17 -14.65
N ILE A 7 -34.37 4.92 -14.57
CA ILE A 7 -35.81 4.64 -14.45
C ILE A 7 -36.40 5.30 -13.20
N LYS A 8 -35.74 5.19 -12.05
CA LYS A 8 -36.21 5.81 -10.80
C LYS A 8 -36.31 7.32 -10.94
N THR A 9 -35.32 7.98 -11.55
CA THR A 9 -35.36 9.42 -11.80
C THR A 9 -36.49 9.79 -12.76
N ILE A 10 -36.66 9.06 -13.86
CA ILE A 10 -37.77 9.30 -14.81
C ILE A 10 -39.12 9.17 -14.11
N ILE A 11 -39.31 8.15 -13.26
CA ILE A 11 -40.54 7.98 -12.48
C ILE A 11 -40.77 9.16 -11.53
N VAL A 12 -39.76 9.56 -10.77
CA VAL A 12 -39.85 10.71 -9.85
C VAL A 12 -40.22 11.97 -10.64
N PHE A 13 -39.58 12.20 -11.79
CA PHE A 13 -39.87 13.33 -12.65
C PHE A 13 -41.31 13.34 -13.14
N ILE A 14 -41.82 12.20 -13.65
CA ILE A 14 -43.20 12.08 -14.11
C ILE A 14 -44.18 12.38 -12.96
N ILE A 15 -43.91 11.85 -11.76
CA ILE A 15 -44.74 12.11 -10.58
C ILE A 15 -44.72 13.60 -10.21
N THR A 16 -43.55 14.23 -10.16
CA THR A 16 -43.43 15.67 -9.88
C THR A 16 -44.17 16.51 -10.93
N MET A 17 -44.05 16.14 -12.20
CA MET A 17 -44.75 16.78 -13.30
C MET A 17 -46.28 16.71 -13.14
N ILE A 18 -46.80 15.52 -12.82
CA ILE A 18 -48.23 15.32 -12.57
C ILE A 18 -48.68 16.15 -11.35
N LEU A 19 -47.92 16.15 -10.26
CA LEU A 19 -48.23 16.92 -9.06
C LEU A 19 -48.31 18.42 -9.35
N VAL A 20 -47.38 18.96 -10.15
CA VAL A 20 -47.43 20.37 -10.54
C VAL A 20 -48.66 20.65 -11.41
N CYS A 21 -48.99 19.78 -12.37
CA CYS A 21 -50.20 19.93 -13.19
C CYS A 21 -51.48 19.91 -12.33
N VAL A 22 -51.54 19.08 -11.29
CA VAL A 22 -52.65 19.04 -10.32
C VAL A 22 -52.72 20.36 -9.55
N LEU A 23 -51.58 20.87 -9.08
CA LEU A 23 -51.51 22.10 -8.28
C LEU A 23 -51.97 23.33 -9.08
N PHE A 24 -51.55 23.44 -10.34
CA PHE A 24 -52.03 24.46 -11.28
C PHE A 24 -53.52 24.29 -11.62
N SER A 25 -54.03 23.05 -11.68
CA SER A 25 -55.47 22.78 -11.87
C SER A 25 -56.31 23.21 -10.68
N VAL A 26 -55.83 22.99 -9.45
CA VAL A 26 -56.49 23.47 -8.24
C VAL A 26 -56.46 25.00 -8.19
N LEU A 27 -55.31 25.63 -8.46
CA LEU A 27 -55.17 27.08 -8.48
C LEU A 27 -56.11 27.73 -9.52
N SER A 28 -56.14 27.21 -10.75
CA SER A 28 -57.05 27.66 -11.79
C SER A 28 -58.52 27.49 -11.39
N SER A 29 -58.87 26.40 -10.70
CA SER A 29 -60.24 26.16 -10.24
C SER A 29 -60.66 27.11 -9.12
N VAL A 30 -59.74 27.49 -8.22
CA VAL A 30 -59.97 28.53 -7.20
C VAL A 30 -60.19 29.90 -7.86
N ILE A 31 -59.39 30.24 -8.88
CA ILE A 31 -59.49 31.53 -9.59
C ILE A 31 -60.78 31.61 -10.42
N THR A 32 -61.20 30.50 -11.05
CA THR A 32 -62.35 30.47 -11.98
C THR A 32 -63.67 30.04 -11.33
N GLY A 33 -63.66 29.64 -10.06
CA GLY A 33 -64.85 29.22 -9.30
C GLY A 33 -65.49 27.92 -9.78
N ASN A 34 -64.78 27.09 -10.57
CA ASN A 34 -65.36 25.94 -11.26
C ASN A 34 -64.57 24.66 -10.95
N SER A 35 -65.05 23.88 -9.96
CA SER A 35 -64.37 22.71 -9.40
C SER A 35 -64.51 21.43 -10.24
N ASP A 36 -65.53 21.34 -11.09
CA ASP A 36 -65.98 20.06 -11.65
C ASP A 36 -65.07 19.52 -12.78
N LYS A 37 -63.95 20.19 -13.07
CA LYS A 37 -63.06 19.88 -14.20
C LYS A 37 -61.57 19.77 -13.84
N ILE A 38 -61.21 19.63 -12.55
CA ILE A 38 -59.81 19.55 -12.11
C ILE A 38 -59.02 18.45 -12.83
N PHE A 39 -59.61 17.25 -12.98
CA PHE A 39 -58.93 16.12 -13.63
C PHE A 39 -58.68 16.36 -15.13
N SER A 40 -59.70 16.84 -15.85
CA SER A 40 -59.58 17.17 -17.29
C SER A 40 -58.59 18.31 -17.52
N ARG A 41 -58.57 19.33 -16.65
CA ARG A 41 -57.58 20.42 -16.69
C ARG A 41 -56.17 19.92 -16.43
N THR A 42 -55.98 19.01 -15.47
CA THR A 42 -54.67 18.41 -15.16
C THR A 42 -54.09 17.72 -16.39
N LEU A 43 -54.92 16.96 -17.12
CA LEU A 43 -54.49 16.28 -18.34
C LEU A 43 -54.15 17.27 -19.47
N ASN A 44 -54.94 18.33 -19.64
CA ASN A 44 -54.68 19.37 -20.64
C ASN A 44 -53.39 20.14 -20.35
N TYR A 45 -53.13 20.45 -19.09
CA TYR A 45 -51.89 21.05 -18.63
C TYR A 45 -50.69 20.12 -18.86
N LEU A 46 -50.82 18.82 -18.59
CA LEU A 46 -49.77 17.86 -18.90
C LEU A 46 -49.45 17.82 -20.40
N LEU A 47 -50.48 17.77 -21.25
CA LEU A 47 -50.33 17.81 -22.71
C LEU A 47 -49.72 19.12 -23.19
N TYR A 48 -50.05 20.25 -22.56
CA TYR A 48 -49.47 21.54 -22.87
C TYR A 48 -47.97 21.61 -22.54
N ILE A 49 -47.53 21.10 -21.38
CA ILE A 49 -46.10 21.06 -21.04
C ILE A 49 -45.30 20.17 -22.00
N ILE A 50 -45.90 19.08 -22.48
CA ILE A 50 -45.25 18.18 -23.45
C ILE A 50 -45.32 18.75 -24.89
N GLY A 51 -46.09 19.83 -25.11
CA GLY A 51 -46.18 20.53 -26.40
C GLY A 51 -47.27 20.02 -27.35
N TYR A 52 -48.22 19.23 -26.86
CA TYR A 52 -49.32 18.63 -27.64
C TYR A 52 -50.67 19.33 -27.49
N GLY A 53 -50.77 20.39 -26.69
CA GLY A 53 -52.04 21.03 -26.36
C GLY A 53 -52.05 22.55 -26.54
N SER A 54 -53.25 23.12 -26.66
CA SER A 54 -53.50 24.56 -26.54
C SER A 54 -54.49 24.81 -25.42
N LEU A 55 -54.17 25.72 -24.51
CA LEU A 55 -55.06 26.12 -23.41
C LEU A 55 -56.03 27.20 -23.88
N ILE A 56 -57.01 26.86 -24.72
CA ILE A 56 -57.86 27.84 -25.42
C ILE A 56 -58.72 28.70 -24.46
N HIS A 57 -58.89 28.29 -23.21
CA HIS A 57 -59.83 28.91 -22.25
C HIS A 57 -59.20 29.41 -20.94
N ASP A 58 -57.87 29.38 -20.79
CA ASP A 58 -57.21 29.84 -19.56
C ASP A 58 -56.59 31.23 -19.73
N ASN A 59 -56.32 31.93 -18.63
CA ASN A 59 -55.71 33.26 -18.62
C ASN A 59 -54.30 33.22 -19.26
N ILE A 60 -54.00 34.15 -20.18
CA ILE A 60 -52.72 34.29 -20.87
C ILE A 60 -51.54 34.27 -19.88
N ILE A 61 -51.66 34.98 -18.75
CA ILE A 61 -50.61 35.03 -17.71
C ILE A 61 -50.34 33.64 -17.12
N LEU A 62 -51.38 32.83 -16.91
CA LEU A 62 -51.24 31.47 -16.38
C LEU A 62 -50.61 30.54 -17.42
N GLN A 63 -50.95 30.71 -18.70
CA GLN A 63 -50.37 29.94 -19.81
C GLN A 63 -48.88 30.23 -19.99
N ASP A 64 -48.47 31.50 -19.90
CA ASP A 64 -47.08 31.93 -20.01
C ASP A 64 -46.24 31.40 -18.84
N LEU A 65 -46.73 31.56 -17.60
CA LEU A 65 -46.07 31.04 -16.41
C LEU A 65 -45.90 29.51 -16.47
N PHE A 66 -46.92 28.82 -16.92
CA PHE A 66 -46.93 27.37 -17.02
C PHE A 66 -46.06 26.87 -18.18
N GLY A 67 -46.00 27.62 -19.29
CA GLY A 67 -45.08 27.37 -20.41
C GLY A 67 -43.62 27.54 -20.00
N VAL A 68 -43.28 28.62 -19.30
CA VAL A 68 -41.94 28.84 -18.73
C VAL A 68 -41.58 27.71 -17.77
N PHE A 69 -42.50 27.31 -16.90
CA PHE A 69 -42.27 26.19 -15.99
C PHE A 69 -42.00 24.87 -16.74
N GLY A 70 -42.77 24.58 -17.79
CA GLY A 70 -42.57 23.40 -18.64
C GLY A 70 -41.18 23.39 -19.29
N ILE A 71 -40.76 24.51 -19.88
CA ILE A 71 -39.45 24.66 -20.53
C ILE A 71 -38.32 24.43 -19.52
N VAL A 72 -38.38 25.08 -18.36
CA VAL A 72 -37.36 24.94 -17.30
C VAL A 72 -37.29 23.49 -16.81
N THR A 73 -38.44 22.87 -16.59
CA THR A 73 -38.53 21.50 -16.06
C THR A 73 -37.96 20.46 -17.04
N ILE A 74 -38.30 20.57 -18.33
CA ILE A 74 -37.74 19.71 -19.39
C ILE A 74 -36.23 19.95 -19.55
N SER A 75 -35.79 21.20 -19.48
CA SER A 75 -34.37 21.55 -19.59
C SER A 75 -33.55 20.95 -18.44
N ILE A 76 -34.06 21.03 -17.21
CA ILE A 76 -33.43 20.42 -16.03
C ILE A 76 -33.37 18.89 -16.18
N LEU A 77 -34.46 18.25 -16.63
CA LEU A 77 -34.46 16.80 -16.86
C LEU A 77 -33.43 16.40 -17.92
N SER A 78 -33.40 17.12 -19.04
CA SER A 78 -32.48 16.85 -20.14
C SER A 78 -31.02 16.97 -19.68
N ALA A 79 -30.69 18.04 -18.96
CA ALA A 79 -29.37 18.23 -18.36
C ALA A 79 -29.02 17.10 -17.38
N TYR A 80 -29.95 16.73 -16.50
CA TYR A 80 -29.74 15.65 -15.53
C TYR A 80 -29.53 14.29 -16.21
N LEU A 81 -30.35 13.94 -17.20
CA LEU A 81 -30.22 12.70 -17.97
C LEU A 81 -28.89 12.67 -18.71
N THR A 82 -28.50 13.79 -19.32
CA THR A 82 -27.21 13.94 -20.01
C THR A 82 -26.05 13.65 -19.06
N VAL A 83 -26.00 14.30 -17.89
CA VAL A 83 -24.95 14.07 -16.88
C VAL A 83 -24.91 12.61 -16.42
N ASN A 84 -26.07 12.01 -16.11
CA ASN A 84 -26.12 10.63 -15.60
C ASN A 84 -25.82 9.57 -16.66
N LEU A 85 -26.08 9.87 -17.94
CA LEU A 85 -25.78 8.96 -19.04
C LEU A 85 -24.27 8.87 -19.30
N PHE A 86 -23.56 9.98 -19.10
CA PHE A 86 -22.11 10.04 -19.25
C PHE A 86 -21.33 9.62 -18.00
N TRP A 87 -21.93 9.66 -16.81
CA TRP A 87 -21.27 9.21 -15.57
C TRP A 87 -20.86 7.72 -15.63
N ARG A 88 -19.56 7.45 -15.73
CA ARG A 88 -18.94 6.11 -15.86
C ARG A 88 -17.93 5.85 -14.74
N VAL A 89 -18.36 5.23 -13.63
CA VAL A 89 -17.46 4.85 -12.52
C VAL A 89 -17.34 3.33 -12.33
N ASP A 90 -18.29 2.55 -12.88
CA ASP A 90 -18.39 1.10 -12.61
C ASP A 90 -17.43 0.22 -13.45
N ASP A 91 -16.79 0.78 -14.47
CA ASP A 91 -16.04 0.01 -15.47
C ASP A 91 -14.53 -0.09 -15.17
N VAL A 92 -14.05 0.71 -14.20
CA VAL A 92 -12.68 0.68 -13.71
C VAL A 92 -12.65 0.00 -12.36
N PHE A 93 -11.66 -0.86 -12.14
CA PHE A 93 -11.50 -1.64 -10.92
C PHE A 93 -10.12 -1.41 -10.36
N VAL A 94 -10.03 -1.25 -9.04
CA VAL A 94 -8.76 -1.29 -8.32
C VAL A 94 -8.79 -2.56 -7.46
N SER A 95 -7.67 -3.26 -7.31
CA SER A 95 -7.59 -4.47 -6.48
C SER A 95 -8.10 -4.16 -5.07
N SER A 96 -8.82 -5.11 -4.48
CA SER A 96 -9.32 -4.98 -3.10
C SER A 96 -8.23 -5.21 -2.05
N HIS A 97 -7.06 -5.63 -2.50
CA HIS A 97 -5.94 -5.99 -1.65
C HIS A 97 -4.65 -5.36 -2.19
N ILE A 98 -3.69 -5.17 -1.28
CA ILE A 98 -2.30 -4.87 -1.59
C ILE A 98 -1.53 -6.17 -1.42
N ALA A 99 -0.96 -6.69 -2.52
CA ALA A 99 -0.16 -7.91 -2.49
C ALA A 99 1.28 -7.54 -2.11
N ILE A 100 1.80 -8.13 -1.05
CA ILE A 100 3.23 -8.04 -0.72
C ILE A 100 3.93 -9.26 -1.32
N TRP A 101 5.07 -9.07 -1.94
CA TRP A 101 5.86 -10.18 -2.50
C TRP A 101 7.34 -9.82 -2.47
N GLU A 102 8.16 -10.85 -2.44
CA GLU A 102 9.62 -10.73 -2.51
C GLU A 102 10.07 -10.94 -3.95
N SER A 103 10.84 -9.99 -4.48
CA SER A 103 11.43 -10.07 -5.80
C SER A 103 12.71 -10.93 -5.79
N ALA A 104 13.16 -11.39 -6.96
CA ALA A 104 14.38 -12.17 -7.12
C ALA A 104 15.66 -11.46 -6.62
N ASP A 105 15.62 -10.12 -6.52
CA ASP A 105 16.66 -9.29 -5.90
C ASP A 105 16.51 -9.16 -4.37
N GLU A 106 15.68 -10.00 -3.76
CA GLU A 106 15.45 -10.08 -2.31
C GLU A 106 14.97 -8.75 -1.74
N LYS A 107 14.03 -8.11 -2.45
CA LYS A 107 13.37 -6.88 -1.99
C LYS A 107 11.88 -7.09 -1.93
N TYR A 108 11.27 -6.57 -0.88
CA TYR A 108 9.82 -6.57 -0.78
C TYR A 108 9.21 -5.45 -1.61
N TYR A 109 8.18 -5.81 -2.36
CA TYR A 109 7.33 -4.89 -3.09
C TYR A 109 5.89 -5.04 -2.63
N ALA A 110 5.17 -3.94 -2.62
CA ALA A 110 3.72 -3.91 -2.47
C ALA A 110 3.10 -3.57 -3.82
N SER A 111 2.14 -4.38 -4.25
CA SER A 111 1.51 -4.23 -5.55
C SER A 111 0.03 -3.93 -5.46
N VAL A 112 -0.43 -3.10 -6.38
CA VAL A 112 -1.85 -2.80 -6.61
C VAL A 112 -2.15 -2.94 -8.09
N LEU A 113 -3.32 -3.49 -8.41
CA LEU A 113 -3.79 -3.62 -9.79
C LEU A 113 -4.90 -2.62 -10.09
N VAL A 114 -4.82 -1.98 -11.24
CA VAL A 114 -5.89 -1.21 -11.85
C VAL A 114 -6.33 -1.89 -13.14
N GLY A 115 -7.60 -2.27 -13.22
CA GLY A 115 -8.17 -2.94 -14.40
C GLY A 115 -9.26 -2.10 -15.04
N ASN A 116 -9.32 -2.16 -16.37
CA ASN A 116 -10.32 -1.46 -17.15
C ASN A 116 -11.17 -2.45 -17.95
N LYS A 117 -12.48 -2.56 -17.68
CA LYS A 117 -13.41 -3.33 -18.54
C LYS A 117 -14.18 -2.46 -19.53
N GLY A 118 -14.08 -1.15 -19.37
CA GLY A 118 -14.81 -0.16 -20.15
C GLY A 118 -14.11 0.17 -21.46
N LYS A 119 -14.09 1.44 -21.77
CA LYS A 119 -13.41 2.01 -22.94
C LYS A 119 -12.03 2.50 -22.53
N ASN A 120 -11.21 2.92 -23.49
CA ASN A 120 -9.85 3.32 -23.18
C ASN A 120 -9.85 4.49 -22.18
N LEU A 121 -8.93 4.43 -21.22
CA LEU A 121 -8.70 5.49 -20.24
C LEU A 121 -7.38 6.17 -20.56
N CYS A 122 -7.29 7.46 -20.36
CA CYS A 122 -6.09 8.26 -20.59
C CYS A 122 -5.80 9.15 -19.38
N LYS A 123 -4.56 9.64 -19.28
CA LYS A 123 -4.08 10.46 -18.14
C LYS A 123 -4.41 9.80 -16.79
N LEU A 124 -3.92 8.57 -16.61
CA LEU A 124 -4.14 7.82 -15.39
C LEU A 124 -3.15 8.28 -14.33
N GLU A 125 -3.65 8.53 -13.14
CA GLU A 125 -2.86 8.91 -11.97
C GLU A 125 -3.29 8.09 -10.75
N LEU A 126 -2.34 7.53 -10.02
CA LEU A 126 -2.58 6.80 -8.78
C LEU A 126 -1.71 7.36 -7.66
N SER A 127 -2.34 7.76 -6.56
CA SER A 127 -1.68 8.29 -5.37
C SER A 127 -2.12 7.55 -4.12
N PHE A 128 -1.26 7.56 -3.09
CA PHE A 128 -1.48 6.85 -1.82
C PHE A 128 -1.29 7.79 -0.64
N VAL A 129 -2.23 7.75 0.29
CA VAL A 129 -2.22 8.51 1.54
C VAL A 129 -2.58 7.57 2.69
N ALA A 130 -1.97 7.74 3.85
CA ALA A 130 -2.31 6.96 5.04
C ALA A 130 -2.76 7.83 6.21
N TYR A 131 -3.73 7.32 6.97
CA TYR A 131 -4.21 7.89 8.22
C TYR A 131 -4.16 6.87 9.34
N ASP A 132 -3.89 7.33 10.56
CA ASP A 132 -3.92 6.49 11.75
C ASP A 132 -5.35 6.23 12.24
N GLU A 133 -5.47 5.45 13.32
CA GLU A 133 -6.75 5.11 13.98
C GLU A 133 -7.55 6.35 14.46
N ASN A 134 -6.85 7.46 14.72
CA ASN A 134 -7.43 8.72 15.16
C ASN A 134 -7.68 9.69 13.98
N LYS A 135 -7.50 9.22 12.74
CA LYS A 135 -7.58 10.00 11.50
C LYS A 135 -6.52 11.11 11.39
N ASN A 136 -5.42 11.00 12.12
CA ASN A 136 -4.27 11.87 11.91
C ASN A 136 -3.54 11.44 10.64
N TYR A 137 -3.09 12.43 9.88
CA TYR A 137 -2.30 12.22 8.69
C TYR A 137 -0.95 11.59 9.02
N MET A 138 -0.65 10.42 8.44
CA MET A 138 0.64 9.73 8.63
C MET A 138 1.65 10.07 7.55
N GLY A 139 1.18 10.49 6.36
CA GLY A 139 2.01 10.77 5.21
C GLY A 139 1.34 10.39 3.89
N ASP A 140 2.07 10.63 2.82
CA ASP A 140 1.76 10.19 1.46
C ASP A 140 3.02 9.62 0.81
N LEU A 141 2.84 8.91 -0.31
CA LEU A 141 3.98 8.33 -1.03
C LEU A 141 4.86 9.39 -1.72
N GLY A 142 4.46 10.67 -1.74
CA GLY A 142 5.14 11.80 -2.38
C GLY A 142 5.24 11.74 -3.91
N LYS A 143 5.02 10.57 -4.52
CA LYS A 143 5.04 10.34 -5.97
C LYS A 143 3.71 9.79 -6.43
N THR A 144 3.15 10.44 -7.45
CA THR A 144 1.99 9.94 -8.19
C THR A 144 2.48 9.00 -9.28
N PHE A 145 1.91 7.80 -9.36
CA PHE A 145 2.14 6.93 -10.50
C PHE A 145 1.32 7.43 -11.67
N ALA A 146 1.97 7.69 -12.81
CA ALA A 146 1.30 8.14 -14.01
C ALA A 146 1.36 7.06 -15.10
N TYR A 147 0.25 6.85 -15.80
CA TYR A 147 0.19 5.97 -16.96
C TYR A 147 -0.60 6.63 -18.09
N PRO A 148 -0.07 6.70 -19.32
CA PRO A 148 -0.65 7.55 -20.35
C PRO A 148 -1.97 7.03 -20.90
N LEU A 149 -2.10 5.71 -21.09
CA LEU A 149 -3.25 5.09 -21.75
C LEU A 149 -3.45 3.65 -21.25
N LEU A 150 -4.63 3.36 -20.71
CA LEU A 150 -5.07 2.00 -20.38
C LEU A 150 -6.18 1.57 -21.33
N ILE A 151 -5.84 0.67 -22.25
CA ILE A 151 -6.79 0.16 -23.25
C ILE A 151 -7.91 -0.67 -22.61
N LYS A 152 -9.00 -0.86 -23.35
CA LYS A 152 -10.09 -1.76 -22.97
C LYS A 152 -9.58 -3.15 -22.61
N ASN A 153 -10.06 -3.69 -21.50
CA ASN A 153 -9.63 -4.96 -20.89
C ASN A 153 -8.16 -4.98 -20.44
N GLY A 154 -7.48 -3.84 -20.46
CA GLY A 154 -6.11 -3.68 -19.98
C GLY A 154 -6.03 -3.73 -18.45
N ILE A 155 -4.86 -4.12 -17.98
CA ILE A 155 -4.49 -4.12 -16.57
C ILE A 155 -3.20 -3.31 -16.44
N TRP A 156 -3.16 -2.44 -15.46
CA TRP A 156 -1.99 -1.71 -15.03
C TRP A 156 -1.60 -2.22 -13.65
N LYS A 157 -0.40 -2.79 -13.54
CA LYS A 157 0.20 -3.21 -12.28
C LYS A 157 1.12 -2.09 -11.80
N ILE A 158 0.98 -1.73 -10.53
CA ILE A 158 1.82 -0.76 -9.85
C ILE A 158 2.59 -1.52 -8.78
N ASP A 159 3.92 -1.49 -8.88
CA ASP A 159 4.83 -2.11 -7.92
C ASP A 159 5.55 -1.02 -7.13
N MET A 160 5.38 -1.05 -5.81
CA MET A 160 5.92 -0.07 -4.88
C MET A 160 6.98 -0.73 -4.02
N PRO A 161 8.26 -0.36 -4.11
CA PRO A 161 9.29 -0.92 -3.25
C PRO A 161 9.02 -0.57 -1.79
N ILE A 162 9.13 -1.54 -0.89
CA ILE A 162 9.02 -1.34 0.56
C ILE A 162 10.42 -1.03 1.10
N ASN A 163 10.84 0.24 0.93
CA ASN A 163 12.08 0.77 1.48
C ASN A 163 11.80 1.69 2.68
N ASN A 164 12.86 2.06 3.43
CA ASN A 164 12.76 3.01 4.53
C ASN A 164 12.11 4.33 4.06
N GLY A 165 10.83 4.53 4.39
CA GLY A 165 9.99 5.62 3.89
C GLY A 165 8.51 5.39 4.19
N PHE A 166 7.63 6.15 3.51
CA PHE A 166 6.18 6.17 3.77
C PHE A 166 5.56 4.78 3.92
N LEU A 167 5.75 3.91 2.92
CA LEU A 167 5.08 2.62 2.90
C LEU A 167 5.60 1.69 4.00
N TYR A 168 6.91 1.71 4.27
CA TYR A 168 7.50 0.97 5.38
C TYR A 168 6.95 1.44 6.73
N ASP A 169 6.92 2.76 6.98
CA ASP A 169 6.46 3.34 8.25
C ASP A 169 4.97 3.04 8.51
N VAL A 170 4.15 3.12 7.47
CA VAL A 170 2.71 2.82 7.56
C VAL A 170 2.47 1.34 7.80
N LEU A 171 3.04 0.45 6.97
CA LEU A 171 2.88 -0.99 7.13
C LEU A 171 3.42 -1.47 8.48
N ARG A 172 4.53 -0.92 8.92
CA ARG A 172 5.08 -1.17 10.25
C ARG A 172 4.11 -0.78 11.36
N THR A 173 3.45 0.37 11.25
CA THR A 173 2.48 0.82 12.24
C THR A 173 1.27 -0.11 12.29
N ILE A 174 0.75 -0.49 11.11
CA ILE A 174 -0.35 -1.47 10.96
C ILE A 174 0.02 -2.80 11.65
N ARG A 175 1.19 -3.35 11.34
CA ARG A 175 1.60 -4.69 11.80
C ARG A 175 2.08 -4.73 13.25
N LYS A 176 2.83 -3.72 13.73
CA LYS A 176 3.43 -3.71 15.08
C LYS A 176 2.41 -3.41 16.19
N GLY A 177 1.40 -2.60 15.89
CA GLY A 177 0.48 -2.07 16.89
C GLY A 177 -0.92 -2.69 16.90
N ARG A 178 -1.28 -3.51 15.89
CA ARG A 178 -2.69 -3.84 15.58
C ARG A 178 -3.59 -2.59 15.60
N LYS A 179 -3.05 -1.46 15.12
CA LYS A 179 -3.78 -0.21 15.02
C LYS A 179 -4.54 -0.18 13.71
N ASP A 180 -5.76 0.32 13.75
CA ASP A 180 -6.60 0.50 12.57
C ASP A 180 -6.11 1.70 11.75
N CYS A 181 -4.95 1.55 11.09
CA CYS A 181 -4.53 2.51 10.08
C CYS A 181 -5.17 2.18 8.74
N MET A 182 -5.50 3.22 7.98
CA MET A 182 -6.18 3.13 6.69
C MET A 182 -5.30 3.75 5.61
N ILE A 183 -5.03 2.97 4.57
CA ILE A 183 -4.38 3.46 3.35
C ILE A 183 -5.46 3.74 2.31
N TYR A 184 -5.48 4.95 1.78
CA TYR A 184 -6.36 5.37 0.71
C TYR A 184 -5.56 5.43 -0.59
N ALA A 185 -5.98 4.67 -1.59
CA ALA A 185 -5.50 4.79 -2.95
C ALA A 185 -6.49 5.60 -3.78
N THR A 186 -6.05 6.76 -4.27
CA THR A 186 -6.85 7.63 -5.12
C THR A 186 -6.41 7.45 -6.56
N PHE A 187 -7.32 6.95 -7.38
CA PHE A 187 -7.12 6.70 -8.80
C PHE A 187 -7.90 7.72 -9.63
N GLU A 188 -7.20 8.59 -10.33
CA GLU A 188 -7.76 9.59 -11.23
C GLU A 188 -7.53 9.18 -12.68
N TYR A 189 -8.53 9.41 -13.54
CA TYR A 189 -8.44 9.04 -14.95
C TYR A 189 -9.42 9.84 -15.81
N VAL A 190 -9.14 9.91 -17.11
CA VAL A 190 -10.02 10.53 -18.11
C VAL A 190 -10.54 9.46 -19.08
N ASP A 191 -11.86 9.37 -19.24
CA ASP A 191 -12.48 8.52 -20.28
C ASP A 191 -12.19 9.12 -21.67
N SER A 192 -11.60 8.32 -22.56
CA SER A 192 -11.18 8.78 -23.90
C SER A 192 -12.34 9.08 -24.86
N GLU A 193 -13.54 8.51 -24.66
CA GLU A 193 -14.71 8.78 -25.49
C GLU A 193 -15.44 10.04 -25.06
N THR A 194 -15.60 10.25 -23.75
CA THR A 194 -16.40 11.36 -23.22
C THR A 194 -15.57 12.57 -22.79
N GLY A 195 -14.26 12.39 -22.60
CA GLY A 195 -13.35 13.40 -22.06
C GLY A 195 -13.59 13.70 -20.57
N GLN A 196 -14.43 12.92 -19.89
CA GLN A 196 -14.77 13.15 -18.48
C GLN A 196 -13.66 12.64 -17.57
N SER A 197 -13.24 13.50 -16.64
CA SER A 197 -12.39 13.10 -15.52
C SER A 197 -13.22 12.38 -14.45
N SER A 198 -12.66 11.33 -13.87
CA SER A 198 -13.29 10.54 -12.82
C SER A 198 -12.24 10.15 -11.78
N ILE A 199 -12.70 10.10 -10.53
CA ILE A 199 -11.87 9.72 -9.38
C ILE A 199 -12.48 8.48 -8.74
N LYS A 200 -11.65 7.50 -8.43
CA LYS A 200 -12.01 6.31 -7.68
C LYS A 200 -11.08 6.17 -6.49
N VAL A 201 -11.68 6.05 -5.31
CA VAL A 201 -10.92 5.85 -4.06
C VAL A 201 -11.15 4.42 -3.59
N ASN A 202 -10.05 3.74 -3.25
CA ASN A 202 -10.05 2.43 -2.63
C ASN A 202 -9.38 2.52 -1.25
N GLU A 203 -9.89 1.75 -0.30
CA GLU A 203 -9.46 1.77 1.10
C GLU A 203 -8.86 0.42 1.50
N TYR A 204 -7.69 0.45 2.15
CA TYR A 204 -6.97 -0.73 2.61
C TYR A 204 -6.71 -0.63 4.12
N ASN A 205 -7.15 -1.64 4.86
CA ASN A 205 -6.81 -1.85 6.26
C ASN A 205 -5.81 -3.01 6.39
N SER A 206 -5.50 -3.43 7.61
CA SER A 206 -4.65 -4.59 7.90
C SER A 206 -5.08 -5.87 7.18
N ASP A 207 -6.38 -6.14 7.12
CA ASP A 207 -6.94 -7.35 6.50
C ASP A 207 -6.81 -7.35 4.98
N HIS A 208 -6.66 -6.17 4.38
CA HIS A 208 -6.50 -6.02 2.95
C HIS A 208 -5.05 -6.15 2.47
N ILE A 209 -4.09 -6.31 3.38
CA ILE A 209 -2.67 -6.29 3.06
C ILE A 209 -2.04 -7.59 3.53
N PHE A 210 -1.45 -8.37 2.62
CA PHE A 210 -0.82 -9.64 2.98
C PHE A 210 0.23 -10.09 1.96
N VAL A 211 1.14 -10.93 2.43
CA VAL A 211 2.15 -11.58 1.57
C VAL A 211 1.50 -12.63 0.68
N SER A 212 1.85 -12.58 -0.60
CA SER A 212 1.34 -13.42 -1.68
C SER A 212 2.30 -14.57 -1.98
N ASN A 213 1.75 -15.78 -2.17
CA ASN A 213 2.46 -16.94 -2.72
C ASN A 213 2.81 -16.81 -4.21
N ILE A 214 2.29 -15.78 -4.88
CA ILE A 214 2.39 -15.64 -6.32
C ILE A 214 3.61 -14.78 -6.63
N GLU A 215 4.49 -15.27 -7.50
CA GLU A 215 5.57 -14.48 -8.07
C GLU A 215 4.98 -13.19 -8.68
N ASP A 216 5.59 -12.03 -8.42
CA ASP A 216 5.05 -10.71 -8.77
C ASP A 216 3.76 -10.29 -8.02
N GLY A 217 3.34 -11.01 -6.99
CA GLY A 217 2.24 -10.66 -6.08
C GLY A 217 0.83 -10.99 -6.58
N PHE A 218 0.57 -10.89 -7.89
CA PHE A 218 -0.72 -11.24 -8.50
C PHE A 218 -0.54 -12.19 -9.68
N TYR A 219 -1.57 -12.99 -9.99
CA TYR A 219 -1.55 -13.86 -11.16
C TYR A 219 -1.25 -13.08 -12.44
N ASN A 220 -0.10 -13.33 -13.06
CA ASN A 220 0.27 -12.75 -14.34
C ASN A 220 -0.30 -13.60 -15.50
N GLY A 221 -0.98 -12.96 -16.45
CA GLY A 221 -1.67 -13.64 -17.55
C GLY A 221 -0.75 -14.25 -18.61
N SER A 222 0.57 -14.13 -18.42
CA SER A 222 1.58 -14.80 -19.24
C SER A 222 1.74 -16.29 -18.91
N VAL A 223 1.41 -16.71 -17.67
CA VAL A 223 1.61 -18.10 -17.19
C VAL A 223 0.35 -18.95 -17.36
N CYS A 224 -0.83 -18.33 -17.43
CA CYS A 224 -2.12 -19.01 -17.62
C CYS A 224 -2.96 -18.24 -18.65
N ASP A 225 -3.37 -18.95 -19.71
CA ASP A 225 -4.34 -18.60 -20.77
C ASP A 225 -4.75 -17.12 -20.93
N LYS A 226 -4.67 -16.64 -22.19
CA LYS A 226 -5.06 -15.30 -22.68
C LYS A 226 -6.52 -14.86 -22.38
N ASN A 227 -7.30 -15.64 -21.64
CA ASN A 227 -8.70 -15.43 -21.31
C ASN A 227 -8.99 -15.25 -19.80
N LEU A 228 -7.99 -14.94 -18.98
CA LEU A 228 -8.24 -14.65 -17.57
C LEU A 228 -9.15 -13.40 -17.42
N LYS A 229 -10.24 -13.56 -16.66
CA LYS A 229 -11.15 -12.46 -16.32
C LYS A 229 -10.56 -11.70 -15.13
N TRP A 230 -10.82 -10.38 -15.03
CA TRP A 230 -10.44 -9.54 -13.87
C TRP A 230 -10.59 -10.21 -12.48
N LYS A 231 -11.62 -11.07 -12.32
CA LYS A 231 -11.85 -11.82 -11.07
C LYS A 231 -10.68 -12.72 -10.65
N GLN A 232 -9.90 -13.23 -11.61
CA GLN A 232 -8.75 -14.09 -11.39
C GLN A 232 -7.49 -13.27 -11.11
N PHE A 233 -7.28 -12.16 -11.83
CA PHE A 233 -6.16 -11.24 -11.59
C PHE A 233 -6.17 -10.61 -10.20
N LYS A 234 -7.36 -10.33 -9.63
CA LYS A 234 -7.46 -9.75 -8.28
C LYS A 234 -7.31 -10.77 -7.14
N HIS A 235 -7.24 -12.06 -7.45
CA HIS A 235 -7.08 -13.09 -6.42
C HIS A 235 -5.63 -13.09 -5.97
N ILE A 236 -5.42 -13.08 -4.66
CA ILE A 236 -4.11 -13.26 -4.05
C ILE A 236 -4.19 -14.57 -3.27
N ASP A 237 -3.20 -15.43 -3.43
CA ASP A 237 -3.06 -16.60 -2.58
C ASP A 237 -2.20 -16.23 -1.37
N LYS A 238 -2.79 -16.30 -0.17
CA LYS A 238 -2.16 -15.79 1.05
C LYS A 238 -1.16 -16.81 1.59
N ASN A 239 0.11 -16.40 1.72
CA ASN A 239 1.11 -17.20 2.39
C ASN A 239 1.15 -16.85 3.89
N MET A 240 0.72 -17.75 4.77
CA MET A 240 0.78 -17.48 6.21
C MET A 240 2.21 -17.50 6.76
N ASP A 241 3.07 -18.37 6.24
CA ASP A 241 4.45 -18.53 6.71
C ASP A 241 5.30 -17.34 6.27
N GLU A 242 5.21 -16.92 5.02
CA GLU A 242 5.91 -15.72 4.55
C GLU A 242 5.32 -14.43 5.12
N ASP A 243 3.99 -14.35 5.35
CA ASP A 243 3.42 -13.18 6.05
C ASP A 243 3.97 -13.10 7.49
N PHE A 244 4.22 -14.23 8.16
CA PHE A 244 4.91 -14.25 9.45
C PHE A 244 6.37 -13.77 9.34
N ILE A 245 7.12 -14.20 8.33
CA ILE A 245 8.50 -13.74 8.07
C ILE A 245 8.52 -12.22 7.80
N PHE A 246 7.62 -11.73 6.94
CA PHE A 246 7.49 -10.31 6.63
C PHE A 246 7.08 -9.48 7.85
N ASN A 247 6.10 -9.96 8.63
CA ASN A 247 5.67 -9.29 9.86
C ASN A 247 6.84 -9.13 10.84
N ASN A 248 7.64 -10.19 10.97
CA ASN A 248 8.87 -10.15 11.74
C ASN A 248 9.84 -9.11 11.19
N TRP A 249 10.13 -9.12 9.89
CA TRP A 249 11.03 -8.15 9.26
C TRP A 249 10.56 -6.69 9.49
N ILE A 250 9.30 -6.36 9.19
CA ILE A 250 8.82 -4.97 9.20
C ILE A 250 8.58 -4.40 10.60
N CYS A 251 8.24 -5.24 11.59
CA CYS A 251 7.92 -4.76 12.93
C CYS A 251 9.18 -4.49 13.78
N ARG A 252 10.33 -5.06 13.41
CA ARG A 252 11.51 -5.10 14.26
C ARG A 252 12.21 -3.73 14.32
N ASN A 253 12.41 -3.22 15.54
CA ASN A 253 13.28 -2.06 15.84
C ASN A 253 14.72 -2.53 16.13
N ILE A 254 14.97 -3.82 15.92
CA ILE A 254 16.15 -4.55 16.37
C ILE A 254 16.48 -5.50 15.24
N ILE A 255 17.65 -5.30 14.68
CA ILE A 255 18.29 -6.13 13.67
C ILE A 255 18.16 -7.61 14.07
N ALA A 256 17.50 -8.42 13.24
CA ALA A 256 17.32 -9.85 13.53
C ALA A 256 18.32 -10.69 12.75
N PHE A 257 19.23 -11.28 13.49
CA PHE A 257 20.10 -12.36 13.02
C PHE A 257 19.30 -13.66 12.94
N ASP A 258 19.63 -14.54 11.99
CA ASP A 258 19.25 -15.95 12.17
C ASP A 258 20.20 -16.58 13.18
N LEU A 259 19.81 -16.54 14.45
CA LEU A 259 20.61 -17.06 15.54
C LEU A 259 20.84 -18.56 15.45
N ASN A 260 19.90 -19.30 14.84
CA ASN A 260 20.04 -20.73 14.60
C ASN A 260 21.02 -21.06 13.46
N GLN A 261 21.39 -20.05 12.66
CA GLN A 261 22.41 -20.18 11.62
C GLN A 261 23.74 -19.54 12.00
N ALA A 262 23.93 -19.12 13.26
CA ALA A 262 25.25 -18.73 13.75
C ALA A 262 26.20 -19.94 13.61
N LYS A 263 27.05 -19.91 12.58
CA LYS A 263 27.91 -21.03 12.22
C LYS A 263 29.34 -20.71 12.60
N PRO A 264 30.04 -21.61 13.30
CA PRO A 264 31.48 -21.58 13.33
C PRO A 264 32.01 -21.93 11.92
N ILE A 265 32.79 -21.04 11.32
CA ILE A 265 33.35 -21.30 9.98
C ILE A 265 34.49 -22.33 10.04
N ASN A 266 35.18 -22.40 11.18
CA ASN A 266 36.28 -23.33 11.42
C ASN A 266 36.04 -24.10 12.72
N MET A 267 35.75 -25.41 12.65
CA MET A 267 35.85 -26.45 13.70
C MET A 267 34.56 -27.06 14.27
N ASN A 268 34.69 -28.36 14.58
CA ASN A 268 33.68 -29.22 15.22
C ASN A 268 33.53 -28.97 16.74
N ASN A 269 34.39 -28.16 17.36
CA ASN A 269 34.52 -28.02 18.83
C ASN A 269 34.19 -26.60 19.36
N ILE A 270 33.48 -25.80 18.57
CA ILE A 270 32.94 -24.51 19.03
C ILE A 270 31.45 -24.65 19.25
N LYS A 271 31.00 -24.27 20.44
CA LYS A 271 29.58 -24.23 20.77
C LYS A 271 29.14 -22.77 20.84
N ILE A 272 28.40 -22.34 19.83
CA ILE A 272 27.74 -21.04 19.85
C ILE A 272 26.37 -21.23 20.52
N ILE A 273 26.13 -20.48 21.59
CA ILE A 273 24.89 -20.43 22.35
C ILE A 273 24.30 -19.04 22.17
N THR A 274 23.11 -18.98 21.59
CA THR A 274 22.38 -17.74 21.37
C THR A 274 21.20 -17.67 22.35
N ASN A 275 21.17 -16.62 23.17
CA ASN A 275 20.08 -16.39 24.11
C ASN A 275 19.42 -15.04 23.79
N VAL A 276 18.08 -15.03 23.72
CA VAL A 276 17.29 -13.80 23.59
C VAL A 276 16.67 -13.50 24.94
N ASN A 277 16.92 -12.31 25.48
CA ASN A 277 16.26 -11.88 26.71
C ASN A 277 14.94 -11.18 26.35
N ASP A 278 13.81 -11.83 26.64
CA ASP A 278 12.48 -11.34 26.28
C ASP A 278 12.06 -10.04 26.98
N VAL A 279 12.72 -9.70 28.11
CA VAL A 279 12.35 -8.52 28.92
C VAL A 279 12.81 -7.22 28.27
N ASP A 280 14.08 -7.16 27.84
CA ASP A 280 14.67 -5.95 27.27
C ASP A 280 14.89 -6.05 25.75
N LYS A 281 14.52 -7.20 25.15
CA LYS A 281 14.81 -7.56 23.75
C LYS A 281 16.30 -7.43 23.41
N SER A 282 17.16 -7.55 24.42
CA SER A 282 18.60 -7.63 24.23
C SER A 282 18.97 -9.03 23.75
N PHE A 283 19.98 -9.06 22.89
CA PHE A 283 20.53 -10.27 22.33
C PHE A 283 21.88 -10.57 22.98
N ASN A 284 22.02 -11.78 23.52
CA ASN A 284 23.27 -12.27 24.07
C ASN A 284 23.80 -13.41 23.19
N LEU A 285 24.96 -13.19 22.59
CA LEU A 285 25.74 -14.25 21.95
C LEU A 285 26.80 -14.72 22.95
N GLN A 286 26.75 -15.99 23.33
CA GLN A 286 27.85 -16.65 24.05
C GLN A 286 28.48 -17.68 23.11
N ALA A 287 29.80 -17.68 23.02
CA ALA A 287 30.53 -18.70 22.28
C ALA A 287 31.52 -19.36 23.23
N ASP A 288 31.32 -20.65 23.49
CA ASP A 288 32.31 -21.47 24.19
C ASP A 288 33.28 -21.99 23.14
N VAL A 289 34.52 -21.50 23.21
CA VAL A 289 35.59 -21.84 22.26
C VAL A 289 36.65 -22.68 22.97
N ASP A 290 36.72 -23.96 22.61
CA ASP A 290 37.75 -24.85 23.13
C ASP A 290 38.97 -24.93 22.20
N PHE A 291 39.98 -24.13 22.51
CA PHE A 291 41.28 -24.16 21.83
C PHE A 291 42.14 -25.38 22.21
N SER A 292 41.80 -26.16 23.25
CA SER A 292 42.64 -27.25 23.76
C SER A 292 42.54 -28.56 22.99
N SER A 293 41.54 -28.67 22.10
CA SER A 293 41.06 -29.94 21.55
C SER A 293 41.83 -30.48 20.32
N THR A 294 42.90 -29.83 19.87
CA THR A 294 43.66 -30.25 18.67
C THR A 294 45.18 -30.13 18.88
N ASN A 295 45.96 -31.06 18.30
CA ASN A 295 47.44 -31.03 18.36
C ASN A 295 48.05 -29.76 17.77
N ASN A 296 47.28 -28.98 17.00
CA ASN A 296 47.58 -27.64 16.54
C ASN A 296 46.32 -26.77 16.77
N PRO A 297 46.24 -26.04 17.90
CA PRO A 297 45.10 -25.16 18.17
C PRO A 297 44.97 -24.12 17.05
N PRO A 298 43.75 -23.76 16.63
CA PRO A 298 43.57 -22.72 15.63
C PRO A 298 43.95 -21.37 16.21
N ASP A 299 44.56 -20.52 15.38
CA ASP A 299 44.92 -19.16 15.79
C ASP A 299 43.67 -18.29 16.06
N PHE A 300 42.54 -18.63 15.44
CA PHE A 300 41.29 -17.89 15.60
C PHE A 300 40.04 -18.75 15.35
N VAL A 301 38.90 -18.24 15.82
CA VAL A 301 37.57 -18.78 15.57
C VAL A 301 36.66 -17.68 15.05
N MET A 302 35.89 -17.94 13.99
CA MET A 302 34.95 -16.96 13.44
C MET A 302 33.51 -17.38 13.71
N ALA A 303 32.75 -16.49 14.34
CA ALA A 303 31.30 -16.55 14.48
C ALA A 303 30.67 -15.63 13.43
N LEU A 304 29.93 -16.22 12.50
CA LEU A 304 29.20 -15.51 11.46
C LEU A 304 27.72 -15.38 11.86
N LEU A 305 27.22 -14.15 11.88
CA LEU A 305 25.80 -13.86 12.01
C LEU A 305 25.28 -13.35 10.66
N GLU A 306 24.60 -14.21 9.92
CA GLU A 306 23.92 -13.83 8.67
C GLU A 306 22.50 -13.31 8.96
N PHE A 307 22.08 -12.30 8.19
CA PHE A 307 20.72 -11.79 8.25
C PHE A 307 19.74 -12.75 7.56
N ILE A 308 18.57 -12.95 8.19
CA ILE A 308 17.44 -13.59 7.51
C ILE A 308 17.03 -12.67 6.37
N ARG A 309 16.93 -13.23 5.18
CA ARG A 309 16.50 -12.49 3.99
C ARG A 309 15.12 -11.87 4.18
N PRO A 310 14.89 -10.66 3.62
CA PRO A 310 15.81 -9.88 2.79
C PRO A 310 16.91 -9.14 3.58
N TYR A 311 18.01 -8.78 2.90
CA TYR A 311 19.12 -8.02 3.48
C TYR A 311 18.65 -6.70 4.10
N GLN A 312 19.38 -6.25 5.12
CA GLN A 312 18.96 -5.11 5.94
C GLN A 312 19.40 -3.78 5.32
N ASP A 313 18.46 -2.84 5.14
CA ASP A 313 18.77 -1.48 4.71
C ASP A 313 19.14 -0.60 5.91
N TRP A 314 20.43 -0.30 6.02
CA TRP A 314 21.01 0.59 7.03
C TRP A 314 21.31 2.00 6.51
N SER A 315 20.96 2.33 5.26
CA SER A 315 21.24 3.63 4.64
C SER A 315 20.64 4.81 5.42
N GLY A 316 19.45 4.62 5.99
CA GLY A 316 18.78 5.59 6.84
C GLY A 316 19.50 5.80 8.18
N TYR A 317 20.06 4.74 8.77
CA TYR A 317 20.85 4.83 10.00
C TYR A 317 22.19 5.52 9.75
N TYR A 318 22.85 5.20 8.64
CA TYR A 318 24.07 5.85 8.18
C TYR A 318 23.85 7.36 8.00
N SER A 319 22.78 7.74 7.30
CA SER A 319 22.46 9.14 6.98
C SER A 319 22.19 9.98 8.24
N LYS A 320 21.63 9.34 9.29
CA LYS A 320 21.39 9.96 10.60
C LYS A 320 22.64 9.98 11.50
N GLY A 321 23.75 9.41 11.07
CA GLY A 321 24.97 9.28 11.88
C GLY A 321 24.79 8.37 13.10
N SER A 322 23.96 7.33 12.96
CA SER A 322 23.67 6.38 14.04
C SER A 322 24.92 5.58 14.43
N CYS A 323 24.91 5.02 15.64
CA CYS A 323 25.98 4.15 16.14
C CYS A 323 25.52 2.69 16.19
N PHE A 324 26.39 1.78 15.77
CA PHE A 324 26.31 0.37 16.13
C PHE A 324 26.93 0.18 17.52
N GLN A 325 26.20 -0.46 18.44
CA GLN A 325 26.65 -0.67 19.82
C GLN A 325 26.51 -2.13 20.22
N PHE A 326 27.49 -2.63 20.96
CA PHE A 326 27.43 -3.94 21.59
C PHE A 326 28.33 -3.97 22.83
N GLU A 327 28.14 -5.00 23.64
CA GLU A 327 28.92 -5.26 24.85
C GLU A 327 29.63 -6.60 24.69
N ILE A 328 30.87 -6.68 25.16
CA ILE A 328 31.69 -7.90 25.07
C ILE A 328 32.54 -8.09 26.32
N SER A 329 32.69 -9.35 26.71
CA SER A 329 33.70 -9.84 27.65
C SER A 329 34.21 -11.19 27.13
N GLY A 330 35.39 -11.60 27.59
CA GLY A 330 35.93 -12.91 27.27
C GLY A 330 36.91 -13.39 28.33
N ASP A 331 37.10 -14.70 28.38
CA ASP A 331 38.00 -15.34 29.34
C ASP A 331 39.48 -15.04 29.04
N GLU A 332 40.35 -15.37 30.00
CA GLU A 332 41.80 -15.08 29.92
C GLU A 332 42.50 -15.62 28.67
N GLY A 333 41.92 -16.58 27.93
CA GLY A 333 42.48 -17.12 26.69
C GLY A 333 42.27 -16.26 25.44
N ILE A 334 41.40 -15.25 25.48
CA ILE A 334 41.05 -14.42 24.32
C ILE A 334 41.86 -13.12 24.34
N SER A 335 42.52 -12.76 23.24
CA SER A 335 43.24 -11.47 23.13
C SER A 335 42.33 -10.37 22.62
N ASP A 336 41.69 -10.62 21.48
CA ASP A 336 40.95 -9.63 20.73
C ASP A 336 39.90 -10.28 19.84
N ILE A 337 38.96 -9.45 19.39
CA ILE A 337 38.03 -9.79 18.32
C ILE A 337 38.21 -8.84 17.15
N GLN A 338 37.99 -9.33 15.94
CA GLN A 338 37.73 -8.53 14.76
C GLN A 338 36.23 -8.48 14.49
N LEU A 339 35.65 -7.29 14.52
CA LEU A 339 34.29 -7.03 14.06
C LEU A 339 34.32 -6.64 12.57
N GLU A 340 33.58 -7.37 11.75
CA GLU A 340 33.35 -7.02 10.35
C GLU A 340 31.85 -6.87 10.08
N ILE A 341 31.44 -5.78 9.44
CA ILE A 341 30.08 -5.64 8.88
C ILE A 341 30.21 -5.54 7.38
N LYS A 342 29.54 -6.43 6.64
CA LYS A 342 29.67 -6.52 5.19
C LYS A 342 28.37 -6.27 4.45
N ASP A 343 28.50 -5.66 3.28
CA ASP A 343 27.39 -5.51 2.34
C ASP A 343 27.10 -6.82 1.59
N LYS A 344 26.07 -6.82 0.74
CA LYS A 344 25.71 -7.95 -0.13
C LYS A 344 26.83 -8.45 -1.05
N SER A 345 27.80 -7.60 -1.39
CA SER A 345 28.93 -7.97 -2.24
C SER A 345 30.08 -8.60 -1.45
N GLY A 346 30.00 -8.57 -0.12
CA GLY A 346 31.07 -8.98 0.79
C GLY A 346 32.09 -7.87 1.07
N ALA A 347 31.84 -6.63 0.65
CA ALA A 347 32.71 -5.51 0.97
C ALA A 347 32.57 -5.15 2.46
N LYS A 348 33.70 -5.01 3.15
CA LYS A 348 33.74 -4.65 4.57
C LYS A 348 33.47 -3.15 4.75
N LEU A 349 32.30 -2.82 5.26
CA LEU A 349 31.90 -1.46 5.56
C LEU A 349 32.45 -0.99 6.93
N ILE A 350 32.52 -1.93 7.87
CA ILE A 350 33.17 -1.77 9.18
C ILE A 350 34.15 -2.92 9.35
N ASP A 351 35.37 -2.62 9.80
CA ASP A 351 36.45 -3.58 10.04
C ASP A 351 37.26 -3.08 11.24
N GLU A 352 36.92 -3.53 12.44
CA GLU A 352 37.42 -2.96 13.71
C GLU A 352 37.98 -4.04 14.63
N LYS A 353 39.23 -3.86 15.09
CA LYS A 353 39.89 -4.73 16.06
C LYS A 353 39.61 -4.24 17.47
N ILE A 354 39.18 -5.13 18.35
CA ILE A 354 38.74 -4.79 19.71
C ILE A 354 39.43 -5.71 20.69
N ILE A 355 40.14 -5.12 21.66
CA ILE A 355 40.80 -5.84 22.74
C ILE A 355 39.72 -6.34 23.71
N VAL A 356 39.77 -7.63 24.05
CA VAL A 356 38.80 -8.24 24.96
C VAL A 356 39.38 -8.33 26.35
N THR A 357 38.56 -8.01 27.34
CA THR A 357 38.87 -8.17 28.76
C THR A 357 37.88 -9.14 29.42
N ASP A 358 38.24 -9.60 30.63
CA ASP A 358 37.38 -10.38 31.52
C ASP A 358 36.17 -9.57 32.05
N VAL A 359 36.25 -8.24 32.00
CA VAL A 359 35.16 -7.32 32.30
C VAL A 359 34.33 -7.01 31.06
N VAL A 360 33.01 -6.95 31.21
CA VAL A 360 32.08 -6.49 30.17
C VAL A 360 32.38 -5.04 29.80
N THR A 361 32.72 -4.83 28.54
CA THR A 361 33.04 -3.52 27.98
C THR A 361 32.08 -3.17 26.85
N LYS A 362 31.63 -1.91 26.83
CA LYS A 362 30.71 -1.41 25.80
C LYS A 362 31.49 -0.72 24.68
N HIS A 363 31.22 -1.14 23.46
CA HIS A 363 31.78 -0.54 22.25
C HIS A 363 30.70 0.15 21.41
N SER A 364 31.08 1.23 20.74
CA SER A 364 30.17 2.04 19.93
C SER A 364 30.88 2.58 18.70
N PHE A 365 30.39 2.22 17.52
CA PHE A 365 30.96 2.59 16.22
C PHE A 365 29.97 3.43 15.43
N LYS A 366 30.37 4.62 14.98
CA LYS A 366 29.54 5.44 14.09
C LYS A 366 29.53 4.82 12.69
N LEU A 367 28.33 4.61 12.13
CA LEU A 367 28.19 4.02 10.79
C LEU A 367 28.80 4.91 9.70
N ASN A 368 28.78 6.24 9.90
CA ASN A 368 29.31 7.22 8.96
C ASN A 368 30.73 7.70 9.27
N ASN A 369 31.49 6.93 10.05
CA ASN A 369 32.86 7.31 10.41
C ASN A 369 33.82 7.25 9.20
N ASN A 370 33.63 6.27 8.32
CA ASN A 370 34.46 6.11 7.13
C ASN A 370 33.93 6.97 5.97
N LYS A 371 34.73 7.96 5.56
CA LYS A 371 34.39 8.89 4.48
C LYS A 371 34.38 8.26 3.08
N ASN A 372 34.93 7.05 2.93
CA ASN A 372 34.97 6.34 1.65
C ASN A 372 33.65 5.65 1.32
N PHE A 373 32.74 5.51 2.30
CA PHE A 373 31.42 4.94 2.10
C PHE A 373 30.34 6.00 2.18
N ASN A 374 29.22 5.74 1.52
CA ASN A 374 28.02 6.57 1.51
C ASN A 374 26.79 5.74 1.93
N ALA A 375 25.61 6.38 1.96
CA ALA A 375 24.38 5.71 2.35
C ALA A 375 24.00 4.51 1.45
N GLU A 376 24.37 4.53 0.16
CA GLU A 376 24.05 3.45 -0.77
C GLU A 376 24.82 2.17 -0.43
N ASN A 377 26.06 2.29 0.06
CA ASN A 377 26.83 1.13 0.53
C ASN A 377 26.15 0.39 1.69
N PHE A 378 25.35 1.11 2.49
CA PHE A 378 24.60 0.55 3.61
C PHE A 378 23.18 0.10 3.24
N SER A 379 22.80 0.15 1.96
CA SER A 379 21.43 -0.20 1.54
C SER A 379 21.10 -1.68 1.67
N GLU A 380 22.11 -2.55 1.70
CA GLU A 380 21.95 -4.01 1.75
C GLU A 380 23.08 -4.64 2.57
N ILE A 381 22.90 -4.69 3.89
CA ILE A 381 23.80 -5.35 4.82
C ILE A 381 23.47 -6.84 4.88
N LYS A 382 24.48 -7.68 4.63
CA LYS A 382 24.34 -9.13 4.53
C LYS A 382 24.71 -9.86 5.83
N GLU A 383 25.81 -9.47 6.45
CA GLU A 383 26.38 -10.22 7.57
C GLU A 383 27.15 -9.33 8.55
N ILE A 384 27.18 -9.79 9.81
CA ILE A 384 28.09 -9.32 10.84
C ILE A 384 28.97 -10.50 11.27
N CYS A 385 30.28 -10.33 11.23
CA CYS A 385 31.24 -11.35 11.60
C CYS A 385 32.00 -10.92 12.84
N PHE A 386 32.16 -11.85 13.78
CA PHE A 386 33.06 -11.72 14.92
C PHE A 386 34.16 -12.78 14.79
N THR A 387 35.40 -12.37 14.61
CA THR A 387 36.56 -13.26 14.59
C THR A 387 37.31 -13.15 15.91
N VAL A 388 37.35 -14.22 16.69
CA VAL A 388 37.96 -14.29 18.01
C VAL A 388 39.38 -14.84 17.90
N PHE A 389 40.36 -14.13 18.43
CA PHE A 389 41.77 -14.52 18.41
C PHE A 389 42.24 -15.01 19.78
N ASN A 390 43.07 -16.05 19.78
CA ASN A 390 43.69 -16.57 20.99
C ASN A 390 44.93 -15.74 21.36
N LYS A 391 45.16 -15.51 22.67
CA LYS A 391 46.38 -14.85 23.18
C LYS A 391 47.69 -15.49 22.74
N SER A 392 47.70 -16.80 22.47
CA SER A 392 48.88 -17.50 21.95
C SER A 392 49.30 -17.06 20.54
N CYS A 393 48.52 -16.20 19.87
CA CYS A 393 48.82 -15.67 18.54
C CYS A 393 49.55 -14.33 18.55
N ILE A 394 49.88 -13.79 19.73
CA ILE A 394 50.74 -12.60 19.84
C ILE A 394 52.20 -13.09 19.76
N GLY A 395 52.66 -13.26 18.51
CA GLY A 395 54.07 -13.32 18.15
C GLY A 395 54.61 -11.92 17.86
#